data_AF-A0A9D2CIN2-F1
#
_entry.id   AF-A0A9D2CIN2-F1
#
_cell.length_a   1.000
_cell.length_b   1.000
_cell.length_c   1.000
_cell.angle_alpha   90.00
_cell.angle_beta   90.00
_cell.angle_gamma   90.00
#
_symmetry.space_group_name_H-M   'P 1'
#
loop_
_entity.id
_entity.type
_entity.pdbx_description
1 polymer ?
#
loop_
_entity_poly.entity_id
_entity_poly.type
_entity_poly.pdbx_seq_one_letter_code
_entity_poly.pdbx_strand_id
1 'polypeptide(L)'
;MKRIVSALIVAALLTSLAGCSSSETLTGTAKGFGGTVTVTVTREGDKITDVKVDAPNETAGIGDKAAAELPAKIVEANSTDVDVIAGATITSEAILYAVNNALDPETYPSTAENGEEEEKEPQQIAASDLYMGQGVVNTSRIGPGSDDTETPVYSFNQVYANALFDAEGRILTLNVDQLEVSTPNYDGASMPHFSGFPGQGGYNLDSDHDAVVDGKTEDTEENFTAEVASWQTKRERGADYVMGTGTWEEQMDKFEETFVGMTVDEVEDWFEKYCSDLNGRPLKDGSDKEEDKAKYDALTEEEKAMLADVTSTATMSLQDSHGDILSAIRKAYENRVALTDVKAASGFGFGLSTTARMGPGSDDTDTPVYSFNEVYATTLFDSEGKIAAIYVDQLEVSTPNYDGASMPHFSGFPGQGGYNLDSDHDAKVDGKTEDTEENFAAEIASWQTKRERGADYVMGTGTWEEQMDKFQQLFVGKTVDEVEEWFEKYCSDLNGRPLKDGSDKEEDKAKYDALTEEEKAMLADVTSTATMSLQDSHGDILAAIRDSLNNQVAIELTVE
;
A
#
# COMPACT_ATOMS: atom_id res chain seq x y z
N MET A 1 -0.20 -67.17 -10.75
CA MET A 1 1.19 -67.65 -10.49
C MET A 1 1.36 -67.94 -8.99
N LYS A 2 2.49 -68.50 -8.55
CA LYS A 2 2.65 -69.14 -7.22
C LYS A 2 2.85 -68.15 -6.06
N ARG A 3 2.46 -68.58 -4.85
CA ARG A 3 2.75 -67.96 -3.54
C ARG A 3 4.16 -68.34 -3.02
N ILE A 4 4.91 -67.41 -2.43
CA ILE A 4 6.03 -67.58 -1.48
C ILE A 4 6.02 -66.32 -0.57
N VAL A 5 6.08 -66.28 0.77
CA VAL A 5 6.30 -67.25 1.88
C VAL A 5 7.75 -67.36 2.44
N SER A 6 8.03 -66.50 3.44
CA SER A 6 8.90 -66.70 4.63
C SER A 6 10.44 -66.83 4.54
N ALA A 7 11.11 -65.75 4.99
CA ALA A 7 11.94 -65.63 6.21
C ALA A 7 13.24 -66.45 6.48
N LEU A 8 14.17 -65.73 7.16
CA LEU A 8 15.14 -66.14 8.21
C LEU A 8 16.61 -66.54 7.88
N ILE A 9 17.51 -65.94 8.70
CA ILE A 9 18.80 -66.44 9.25
C ILE A 9 20.09 -66.30 8.38
N VAL A 10 21.28 -65.94 8.90
CA VAL A 10 21.76 -65.02 9.98
C VAL A 10 23.31 -65.12 10.05
N ALA A 11 24.03 -64.00 10.28
CA ALA A 11 25.43 -63.90 10.78
C ALA A 11 26.58 -64.63 10.01
N ALA A 12 27.85 -64.21 10.07
CA ALA A 12 28.52 -62.99 10.53
C ALA A 12 29.94 -62.93 9.91
N LEU A 13 30.54 -61.75 9.83
CA LEU A 13 31.89 -61.50 10.34
C LEU A 13 32.16 -59.99 10.43
N LEU A 14 32.37 -59.46 11.63
CA LEU A 14 33.04 -58.17 11.80
C LEU A 14 34.55 -58.38 11.56
N THR A 15 35.19 -57.49 10.79
CA THR A 15 36.27 -56.60 11.29
C THR A 15 36.85 -55.71 10.18
N SER A 16 36.34 -54.48 10.07
CA SER A 16 37.17 -53.30 9.76
C SER A 16 36.40 -52.03 10.12
N LEU A 17 36.55 -51.56 11.37
CA LEU A 17 36.20 -50.18 11.70
C LEU A 17 37.22 -49.25 11.04
N ALA A 18 36.92 -48.84 9.81
CA ALA A 18 37.26 -47.51 9.35
C ALA A 18 35.96 -46.71 9.44
N GLY A 19 35.89 -45.76 10.38
CA GLY A 19 34.77 -44.85 10.50
C GLY A 19 34.77 -43.93 9.29
N CYS A 20 34.05 -44.33 8.24
CA CYS A 20 33.62 -43.40 7.20
C CYS A 20 32.40 -42.70 7.79
N SER A 21 32.60 -41.55 8.44
CA SER A 21 31.49 -40.69 8.85
C SER A 21 30.73 -40.33 7.58
N SER A 22 29.51 -40.87 7.44
CA SER A 22 28.62 -40.44 6.36
C SER A 22 28.23 -39.00 6.67
N SER A 23 28.78 -38.07 5.88
CA SER A 23 28.32 -36.68 5.88
C SER A 23 26.83 -36.66 5.54
N GLU A 24 26.05 -36.02 6.39
CA GLU A 24 24.61 -35.86 6.31
C GLU A 24 24.30 -34.37 6.21
N THR A 25 23.46 -33.99 5.26
CA THR A 25 23.00 -32.61 5.09
C THR A 25 21.52 -32.56 5.48
N LEU A 26 21.20 -31.64 6.38
CA LEU A 26 19.89 -31.40 6.95
C LEU A 26 19.47 -29.96 6.62
N THR A 27 18.19 -29.73 6.47
CA THR A 27 17.63 -28.40 6.21
C THR A 27 16.59 -28.11 7.28
N GLY A 28 16.64 -26.90 7.83
CA GLY A 28 15.66 -26.39 8.76
C GLY A 28 15.35 -24.94 8.47
N THR A 29 14.23 -24.46 9.01
CA THR A 29 13.60 -23.20 8.61
C THR A 29 12.92 -22.52 9.81
N ALA A 30 12.86 -21.19 9.79
CA ALA A 30 12.24 -20.37 10.83
C ALA A 30 11.73 -19.04 10.24
N LYS A 31 10.69 -18.42 10.82
CA LYS A 31 10.37 -17.00 10.55
C LYS A 31 11.53 -16.13 11.08
N GLY A 32 12.12 -15.36 10.18
CA GLY A 32 13.10 -14.31 10.43
C GLY A 32 12.43 -12.97 10.71
N PHE A 33 13.17 -11.90 10.48
CA PHE A 33 12.66 -10.53 10.62
C PHE A 33 11.87 -10.05 9.39
N GLY A 34 12.30 -10.44 8.19
CA GLY A 34 11.64 -10.08 6.92
C GLY A 34 11.12 -11.26 6.10
N GLY A 35 11.27 -12.49 6.60
CA GLY A 35 10.63 -13.67 6.02
C GLY A 35 11.28 -14.98 6.46
N THR A 36 11.00 -16.07 5.74
CA THR A 36 11.56 -17.38 6.08
C THR A 36 13.08 -17.44 5.91
N VAL A 37 13.79 -17.66 7.02
CA VAL A 37 15.22 -18.00 7.07
C VAL A 37 15.37 -19.51 6.92
N THR A 38 16.09 -19.93 5.89
CA THR A 38 16.43 -21.34 5.62
C THR A 38 17.89 -21.61 5.97
N VAL A 39 18.14 -22.67 6.73
CA VAL A 39 19.49 -23.08 7.10
C VAL A 39 19.77 -24.52 6.68
N THR A 40 20.86 -24.69 5.93
CA THR A 40 21.40 -26.00 5.54
C THR A 40 22.59 -26.34 6.43
N VAL A 41 22.43 -27.36 7.29
CA VAL A 41 23.45 -27.86 8.22
C VAL A 41 24.06 -29.13 7.64
N THR A 42 25.38 -29.20 7.53
CA THR A 42 26.09 -30.46 7.24
C THR A 42 26.76 -30.98 8.50
N ARG A 43 26.57 -32.27 8.80
CA ARG A 43 27.17 -32.94 9.95
C ARG A 43 27.85 -34.26 9.59
N GLU A 44 28.89 -34.61 10.33
CA GLU A 44 29.59 -35.91 10.28
C GLU A 44 29.44 -36.61 11.64
N GLY A 45 28.34 -37.35 11.81
CA GLY A 45 27.92 -37.83 13.12
C GLY A 45 27.46 -36.67 14.00
N ASP A 46 27.93 -36.61 15.25
CA ASP A 46 27.56 -35.54 16.20
C ASP A 46 28.30 -34.20 15.94
N LYS A 47 29.12 -34.11 14.88
CA LYS A 47 29.90 -32.92 14.56
C LYS A 47 29.30 -32.14 13.40
N ILE A 48 28.94 -30.87 13.63
CA ILE A 48 28.62 -29.90 12.58
C ILE A 48 29.91 -29.54 11.83
N THR A 49 29.87 -29.63 10.49
CA THR A 49 31.03 -29.38 9.62
C THR A 49 30.83 -28.22 8.66
N ASP A 50 29.59 -27.86 8.34
CA ASP A 50 29.23 -26.69 7.54
C ASP A 50 27.84 -26.20 7.95
N VAL A 51 27.60 -24.89 7.86
CA VAL A 51 26.30 -24.25 8.04
C VAL A 51 26.16 -23.20 6.95
N LYS A 52 25.05 -23.20 6.23
CA LYS A 52 24.73 -22.19 5.21
C LYS A 52 23.38 -21.59 5.51
N VAL A 53 23.33 -20.28 5.59
CA VAL A 53 22.10 -19.50 5.76
C VAL A 53 21.69 -18.98 4.40
N ASP A 54 20.40 -19.11 4.11
CA ASP A 54 19.69 -18.50 2.99
C ASP A 54 18.54 -17.68 3.60
N ALA A 55 18.60 -16.37 3.44
CA ALA A 55 17.78 -15.42 4.17
C ALA A 55 17.45 -14.19 3.28
N PRO A 56 16.84 -14.41 2.10
CA PRO A 56 16.79 -13.42 1.02
C PRO A 56 15.97 -12.16 1.36
N ASN A 57 15.02 -12.27 2.29
CA ASN A 57 14.11 -11.19 2.65
C ASN A 57 14.50 -10.47 3.95
N GLU A 58 15.59 -10.88 4.62
CA GLU A 58 16.05 -10.15 5.80
C GLU A 58 16.62 -8.77 5.41
N THR A 59 16.50 -7.78 6.30
CA THR A 59 16.93 -6.41 6.00
C THR A 59 18.40 -6.35 5.58
N ALA A 60 18.64 -5.86 4.36
CA ALA A 60 19.98 -5.73 3.77
C ALA A 60 20.94 -4.97 4.69
N GLY A 61 22.18 -5.44 4.78
CA GLY A 61 23.20 -4.88 5.66
C GLY A 61 22.97 -5.11 7.16
N ILE A 62 21.81 -5.63 7.60
CA ILE A 62 21.52 -6.02 8.99
C ILE A 62 21.49 -7.55 9.11
N GLY A 63 20.53 -8.19 8.43
CA GLY A 63 20.37 -9.65 8.42
C GLY A 63 21.61 -10.36 7.83
N ASP A 64 22.21 -9.77 6.81
CA ASP A 64 23.47 -10.22 6.20
C ASP A 64 24.60 -10.43 7.22
N LYS A 65 24.68 -9.57 8.25
CA LYS A 65 25.71 -9.68 9.30
C LYS A 65 25.49 -10.93 10.14
N ALA A 66 24.24 -11.26 10.47
CA ALA A 66 23.88 -12.49 11.16
C ALA A 66 24.12 -13.73 10.27
N ALA A 67 23.69 -13.68 9.00
CA ALA A 67 23.89 -14.74 8.03
C ALA A 67 25.38 -15.02 7.72
N ALA A 68 26.23 -13.99 7.73
CA ALA A 68 27.67 -14.14 7.50
C ALA A 68 28.47 -14.60 8.74
N GLU A 69 28.13 -14.11 9.94
CA GLU A 69 28.92 -14.39 11.15
C GLU A 69 28.52 -15.67 11.90
N LEU A 70 27.21 -15.94 12.05
CA LEU A 70 26.74 -17.04 12.91
C LEU A 70 27.16 -18.43 12.43
N PRO A 71 27.16 -18.76 11.11
CA PRO A 71 27.58 -20.08 10.65
C PRO A 71 28.96 -20.51 11.16
N ALA A 72 29.93 -19.59 11.15
CA ALA A 72 31.27 -19.86 11.65
C ALA A 72 31.27 -20.13 13.17
N LYS A 73 30.52 -19.33 13.94
CA LYS A 73 30.38 -19.49 15.40
C LYS A 73 29.73 -20.83 15.77
N ILE A 74 28.69 -21.23 15.05
CA ILE A 74 27.97 -22.50 15.25
C ILE A 74 28.86 -23.71 14.93
N VAL A 75 29.63 -23.65 13.84
CA VAL A 75 30.61 -24.70 13.47
C VAL A 75 31.78 -24.77 14.47
N GLU A 76 32.25 -23.64 14.99
CA GLU A 76 33.32 -23.60 16.01
C GLU A 76 32.85 -24.13 17.37
N ALA A 77 31.66 -23.72 17.82
CA ALA A 77 31.06 -24.16 19.08
C ALA A 77 30.51 -25.60 19.01
N ASN A 78 30.21 -26.10 17.81
CA ASN A 78 29.44 -27.33 17.57
C ASN A 78 28.09 -27.32 18.32
N SER A 79 27.45 -26.16 18.37
CA SER A 79 26.27 -25.85 19.19
C SER A 79 25.57 -24.59 18.68
N THR A 80 24.27 -24.47 18.97
CA THR A 80 23.48 -23.23 18.81
C THR A 80 23.54 -22.31 20.04
N ASP A 81 24.21 -22.74 21.11
CA ASP A 81 24.52 -21.92 22.30
C ASP A 81 25.67 -20.94 21.99
N VAL A 82 25.38 -19.90 21.20
CA VAL A 82 26.31 -18.84 20.78
C VAL A 82 25.63 -17.47 20.85
N ASP A 83 26.41 -16.42 21.10
CA ASP A 83 25.89 -15.04 21.20
C ASP A 83 25.31 -14.55 19.86
N VAL A 84 24.10 -13.97 19.93
CA VAL A 84 23.43 -13.29 18.81
C VAL A 84 24.23 -12.07 18.32
N ILE A 85 24.04 -11.68 17.05
CA ILE A 85 24.71 -10.50 16.49
C ILE A 85 23.98 -9.23 16.95
N ALA A 86 24.72 -8.31 17.57
CA ALA A 86 24.19 -7.03 18.03
C ALA A 86 23.62 -6.22 16.84
N GLY A 87 22.35 -5.82 16.94
CA GLY A 87 21.62 -5.12 15.89
C GLY A 87 20.89 -6.03 14.89
N ALA A 88 21.10 -7.35 14.94
CA ALA A 88 20.42 -8.34 14.09
C ALA A 88 19.85 -9.50 14.94
N THR A 89 19.23 -9.16 16.09
CA THR A 89 18.80 -10.15 17.09
C THR A 89 17.75 -11.13 16.57
N ILE A 90 16.70 -10.64 15.90
CA ILE A 90 15.60 -11.49 15.39
C ILE A 90 16.13 -12.44 14.31
N THR A 91 16.89 -11.94 13.33
CA THR A 91 17.59 -12.79 12.34
C THR A 91 18.53 -13.80 13.00
N SER A 92 19.24 -13.41 14.05
CA SER A 92 20.14 -14.31 14.78
C SER A 92 19.37 -15.44 15.47
N GLU A 93 18.27 -15.12 16.15
CA GLU A 93 17.41 -16.10 16.82
C GLU A 93 16.75 -17.04 15.80
N ALA A 94 16.32 -16.53 14.64
CA ALA A 94 15.80 -17.33 13.54
C ALA A 94 16.84 -18.29 12.95
N ILE A 95 18.09 -17.84 12.73
CA ILE A 95 19.20 -18.72 12.29
C ILE A 95 19.46 -19.84 13.32
N LEU A 96 19.52 -19.51 14.62
CA LEU A 96 19.74 -20.49 15.67
C LEU A 96 18.56 -21.48 15.79
N TYR A 97 17.33 -21.00 15.65
CA TYR A 97 16.13 -21.83 15.64
C TYR A 97 16.11 -22.75 14.40
N ALA A 98 16.40 -22.24 13.21
CA ALA A 98 16.45 -23.01 11.97
C ALA A 98 17.52 -24.12 12.02
N VAL A 99 18.67 -23.89 12.68
CA VAL A 99 19.67 -24.95 12.96
C VAL A 99 19.12 -26.00 13.92
N ASN A 100 18.41 -25.58 14.98
CA ASN A 100 17.79 -26.53 15.91
C ASN A 100 16.67 -27.34 15.23
N ASN A 101 15.84 -26.72 14.38
CA ASN A 101 14.85 -27.38 13.53
C ASN A 101 15.50 -28.36 12.54
N ALA A 102 16.63 -28.02 11.94
CA ALA A 102 17.38 -28.94 11.06
C ALA A 102 17.89 -30.18 11.82
N LEU A 103 18.30 -30.03 13.08
CA LEU A 103 18.91 -31.08 13.88
C LEU A 103 17.90 -31.95 14.66
N ASP A 104 16.79 -31.38 15.10
CA ASP A 104 15.71 -32.02 15.85
C ASP A 104 14.35 -31.34 15.54
N PRO A 105 13.73 -31.64 14.38
CA PRO A 105 12.48 -31.01 13.94
C PRO A 105 11.24 -31.42 14.76
N GLU A 106 11.33 -32.46 15.60
CA GLU A 106 10.24 -32.90 16.49
C GLU A 106 10.20 -32.04 17.77
N THR A 107 11.36 -31.64 18.29
CA THR A 107 11.46 -30.70 19.43
C THR A 107 11.32 -29.25 18.98
N TYR A 108 11.81 -28.93 17.77
CA TYR A 108 11.77 -27.60 17.17
C TYR A 108 11.00 -27.66 15.85
N PRO A 109 9.66 -27.63 15.84
CA PRO A 109 8.87 -27.59 14.60
C PRO A 109 9.20 -26.34 13.79
N SER A 110 9.08 -26.39 12.47
CA SER A 110 9.34 -25.21 11.64
C SER A 110 8.39 -24.07 12.02
N THR A 111 8.95 -22.87 12.18
CA THR A 111 8.18 -21.62 12.33
C THR A 111 8.22 -20.78 11.05
N ALA A 112 8.69 -21.37 9.94
CA ALA A 112 8.68 -20.70 8.65
C ALA A 112 7.26 -20.32 8.26
N GLU A 113 7.14 -19.13 7.67
CA GLU A 113 6.03 -18.85 6.78
C GLU A 113 6.20 -19.77 5.57
N ASN A 114 5.36 -20.80 5.50
CA ASN A 114 5.04 -21.39 4.21
C ASN A 114 4.44 -20.25 3.37
N GLY A 115 4.78 -20.15 2.08
CA GLY A 115 4.11 -19.24 1.15
C GLY A 115 2.66 -19.65 0.82
N GLU A 116 2.00 -20.31 1.76
CA GLU A 116 0.55 -20.40 1.88
C GLU A 116 0.18 -19.21 2.77
N GLU A 117 -0.41 -18.16 2.19
CA GLU A 117 -1.07 -17.12 2.99
C GLU A 117 -1.96 -17.81 4.03
N GLU A 118 -1.84 -17.46 5.32
CA GLU A 118 -2.84 -17.91 6.29
C GLU A 118 -4.17 -17.29 5.86
N GLU A 119 -5.03 -18.12 5.26
CA GLU A 119 -6.37 -17.75 4.79
C GLU A 119 -7.18 -17.31 6.01
N LYS A 120 -7.13 -16.00 6.31
CA LYS A 120 -7.78 -15.41 7.48
C LYS A 120 -9.27 -15.70 7.39
N GLU A 121 -9.81 -16.31 8.46
CA GLU A 121 -11.25 -16.58 8.58
C GLU A 121 -12.04 -15.28 8.32
N PRO A 122 -13.03 -15.28 7.40
CA PRO A 122 -13.71 -14.06 6.97
C PRO A 122 -14.30 -13.26 8.13
N GLN A 123 -14.12 -11.94 8.11
CA GLN A 123 -14.63 -11.08 9.17
C GLN A 123 -16.16 -11.11 9.21
N GLN A 124 -16.73 -11.62 10.30
CA GLN A 124 -18.18 -11.72 10.50
C GLN A 124 -18.79 -10.35 10.79
N ILE A 125 -19.63 -9.83 9.90
CA ILE A 125 -20.25 -8.50 10.01
C ILE A 125 -21.78 -8.61 9.91
N ALA A 126 -22.48 -8.14 10.95
CA ALA A 126 -23.93 -8.06 10.97
C ALA A 126 -24.38 -6.61 11.22
N ALA A 127 -25.23 -6.09 10.35
CA ALA A 127 -25.72 -4.71 10.41
C ALA A 127 -27.24 -4.62 10.16
N SER A 128 -27.88 -3.58 10.68
CA SER A 128 -29.27 -3.23 10.33
C SER A 128 -29.33 -2.10 9.30
N ASP A 129 -28.50 -1.06 9.49
CA ASP A 129 -28.20 -0.03 8.50
C ASP A 129 -26.70 -0.10 8.20
N LEU A 130 -26.32 0.12 6.94
CA LEU A 130 -24.95 0.04 6.47
C LEU A 130 -24.54 1.33 5.75
N TYR A 131 -23.34 1.81 6.04
CA TYR A 131 -22.70 2.92 5.36
C TYR A 131 -21.31 2.51 4.88
N MET A 132 -20.84 3.08 3.78
CA MET A 132 -19.46 2.93 3.30
C MET A 132 -18.86 4.30 3.07
N GLY A 133 -17.60 4.48 3.46
CA GLY A 133 -16.92 5.77 3.36
C GLY A 133 -15.44 5.65 3.04
N GLN A 134 -14.92 6.69 2.41
CA GLN A 134 -13.54 6.80 1.97
C GLN A 134 -12.97 8.17 2.40
N GLY A 135 -11.76 8.17 2.96
CA GLY A 135 -11.04 9.35 3.38
C GLY A 135 -9.62 9.36 2.84
N VAL A 136 -9.17 10.51 2.34
CA VAL A 136 -7.81 10.72 1.83
C VAL A 136 -7.17 11.89 2.57
N VAL A 137 -5.99 11.69 3.17
CA VAL A 137 -5.25 12.75 3.87
C VAL A 137 -3.82 12.84 3.34
N ASN A 138 -3.48 14.03 2.85
CA ASN A 138 -2.18 14.34 2.25
C ASN A 138 -1.31 15.09 3.28
N THR A 139 -0.07 14.64 3.49
CA THR A 139 0.90 15.28 4.39
C THR A 139 2.29 15.41 3.75
N SER A 140 2.91 16.57 3.94
CA SER A 140 4.28 16.85 3.51
C SER A 140 5.29 16.44 4.57
N ARG A 141 6.46 15.93 4.17
CA ARG A 141 7.54 15.51 5.05
C ARG A 141 8.88 16.07 4.60
N ILE A 142 9.67 16.53 5.58
CA ILE A 142 11.07 16.93 5.44
C ILE A 142 11.87 15.94 6.29
N GLY A 143 12.60 15.02 5.66
CA GLY A 143 13.29 13.90 6.29
C GLY A 143 13.16 12.59 5.50
N PRO A 144 13.84 11.50 5.91
CA PRO A 144 14.45 11.29 7.23
C PRO A 144 15.80 11.98 7.47
N GLY A 145 16.43 12.51 6.41
CA GLY A 145 17.74 13.16 6.51
C GLY A 145 18.04 14.05 5.30
N SER A 146 19.32 14.11 4.95
CA SER A 146 19.84 14.79 3.76
C SER A 146 20.92 13.92 3.11
N ASP A 147 21.15 14.11 1.82
CA ASP A 147 22.30 13.51 1.14
C ASP A 147 23.63 14.18 1.51
N ASP A 148 24.74 13.68 0.95
CA ASP A 148 26.10 14.20 1.20
C ASP A 148 26.34 15.63 0.68
N THR A 149 25.39 16.18 -0.10
CA THR A 149 25.40 17.59 -0.56
C THR A 149 24.68 18.54 0.41
N GLU A 150 24.22 18.04 1.55
CA GLU A 150 23.33 18.73 2.51
C GLU A 150 21.92 19.03 1.94
N THR A 151 21.53 18.40 0.83
CA THR A 151 20.17 18.55 0.26
C THR A 151 19.20 17.65 1.02
N PRO A 152 18.11 18.18 1.62
CA PRO A 152 17.15 17.36 2.34
C PRO A 152 16.47 16.33 1.45
N VAL A 153 16.06 15.23 2.09
CA VAL A 153 15.08 14.30 1.53
C VAL A 153 13.69 14.86 1.84
N TYR A 154 12.82 14.87 0.84
CA TYR A 154 11.41 15.26 1.00
C TYR A 154 10.51 14.07 0.62
N SER A 155 9.33 13.97 1.23
CA SER A 155 8.26 13.11 0.71
C SER A 155 6.90 13.77 0.86
N PHE A 156 5.96 13.34 0.01
CA PHE A 156 4.54 13.50 0.29
C PHE A 156 3.94 12.13 0.60
N ASN A 157 2.99 12.12 1.53
CA ASN A 157 2.36 10.93 2.07
C ASN A 157 0.86 11.09 1.95
N GLN A 158 0.18 10.04 1.50
CA GLN A 158 -1.25 10.05 1.25
C GLN A 158 -1.84 8.83 1.91
N VAL A 159 -2.60 9.04 2.98
CA VAL A 159 -3.26 7.97 3.73
C VAL A 159 -4.68 7.80 3.22
N TYR A 160 -5.01 6.59 2.81
CA TYR A 160 -6.31 6.15 2.34
C TYR A 160 -6.98 5.34 3.44
N ALA A 161 -8.16 5.74 3.90
CA ALA A 161 -8.96 4.98 4.84
C ALA A 161 -10.31 4.62 4.21
N ASN A 162 -10.62 3.34 4.15
CA ASN A 162 -11.82 2.77 3.56
C ASN A 162 -12.57 2.00 4.65
N ALA A 163 -13.82 2.35 4.94
CA ALA A 163 -14.53 1.75 6.07
C ALA A 163 -16.01 1.49 5.80
N LEU A 164 -16.55 0.46 6.45
CA LEU A 164 -17.98 0.28 6.64
C LEU A 164 -18.39 0.74 8.04
N PHE A 165 -19.57 1.34 8.16
CA PHE A 165 -20.12 1.79 9.44
C PHE A 165 -21.57 1.33 9.66
N ASP A 166 -21.97 1.22 10.93
CA ASP A 166 -23.38 1.05 11.33
C ASP A 166 -24.12 2.41 11.52
N ALA A 167 -25.38 2.35 11.97
CA ALA A 167 -26.21 3.53 12.25
C ALA A 167 -25.64 4.43 13.36
N GLU A 168 -25.00 3.83 14.37
CA GLU A 168 -24.35 4.52 15.48
C GLU A 168 -22.98 5.12 15.08
N GLY A 169 -22.43 4.74 13.93
CA GLY A 169 -21.14 5.19 13.43
C GLY A 169 -19.96 4.36 13.91
N ARG A 170 -20.19 3.13 14.37
CA ARG A 170 -19.13 2.17 14.69
C ARG A 170 -18.52 1.62 13.42
N ILE A 171 -17.20 1.46 13.42
CA ILE A 171 -16.44 0.80 12.38
C ILE A 171 -16.83 -0.69 12.37
N LEU A 172 -17.41 -1.14 11.26
CA LEU A 172 -17.76 -2.55 11.04
C LEU A 172 -16.60 -3.30 10.38
N THR A 173 -15.89 -2.65 9.47
CA THR A 173 -14.59 -3.06 8.93
C THR A 173 -13.82 -1.81 8.50
N LEU A 174 -12.50 -1.91 8.47
CA LEU A 174 -11.60 -0.82 8.12
C LEU A 174 -10.44 -1.41 7.31
N ASN A 175 -10.10 -0.75 6.21
CA ASN A 175 -8.89 -0.99 5.44
C ASN A 175 -8.20 0.36 5.23
N VAL A 176 -7.00 0.49 5.80
CA VAL A 176 -6.12 1.64 5.64
C VAL A 176 -4.92 1.21 4.79
N ASP A 177 -4.55 2.08 3.87
CA ASP A 177 -3.32 1.97 3.09
C ASP A 177 -2.68 3.36 2.96
N GLN A 178 -1.44 3.41 2.49
CA GLN A 178 -0.71 4.66 2.34
C GLN A 178 0.23 4.62 1.13
N LEU A 179 0.21 5.68 0.33
CA LEU A 179 1.29 5.99 -0.61
C LEU A 179 2.29 6.94 0.05
N GLU A 180 3.59 6.68 -0.07
CA GLU A 180 4.67 7.63 0.27
C GLU A 180 5.57 7.77 -0.96
N VAL A 181 5.67 8.98 -1.50
CA VAL A 181 6.51 9.30 -2.66
C VAL A 181 7.60 10.28 -2.22
N SER A 182 8.85 9.91 -2.46
CA SER A 182 10.04 10.62 -1.98
C SER A 182 10.86 11.24 -3.11
N THR A 183 11.79 12.12 -2.74
CA THR A 183 12.86 12.54 -3.65
C THR A 183 13.85 11.40 -3.94
N PRO A 184 14.42 11.29 -5.16
CA PRO A 184 15.40 10.25 -5.55
C PRO A 184 16.73 10.21 -4.78
N ASN A 185 16.95 11.10 -3.82
CA ASN A 185 18.06 11.04 -2.85
C ASN A 185 17.65 10.35 -1.53
N TYR A 186 16.51 9.65 -1.52
CA TYR A 186 16.08 8.80 -0.41
C TYR A 186 16.83 7.46 -0.43
N ASP A 187 17.50 7.15 0.67
CA ASP A 187 18.18 5.88 0.95
C ASP A 187 17.15 4.74 1.19
N GLY A 188 16.76 4.02 0.12
CA GLY A 188 15.98 2.79 0.21
C GLY A 188 15.34 2.29 -1.09
N ALA A 189 15.79 1.12 -1.54
CA ALA A 189 15.55 0.54 -2.88
C ALA A 189 14.11 0.23 -3.32
N SER A 190 13.12 0.29 -2.43
CA SER A 190 11.71 0.05 -2.75
C SER A 190 10.81 1.27 -2.56
N MET A 191 11.39 2.46 -2.34
CA MET A 191 10.61 3.67 -2.14
C MET A 191 10.14 4.26 -3.49
N PRO A 192 8.83 4.54 -3.67
CA PRO A 192 8.38 5.34 -4.79
C PRO A 192 9.09 6.70 -4.84
N HIS A 193 9.54 7.09 -6.03
CA HIS A 193 10.24 8.35 -6.24
C HIS A 193 9.48 9.30 -7.17
N PHE A 194 9.74 10.60 -7.02
CA PHE A 194 9.37 11.63 -7.96
C PHE A 194 10.51 12.62 -8.13
N SER A 195 10.96 12.82 -9.37
CA SER A 195 12.06 13.72 -9.71
C SER A 195 11.64 15.19 -9.85
N GLY A 196 10.34 15.48 -9.78
CA GLY A 196 9.75 16.74 -10.24
C GLY A 196 9.25 16.63 -11.69
N PHE A 197 8.60 17.68 -12.17
CA PHE A 197 8.06 17.72 -13.52
C PHE A 197 9.16 17.98 -14.57
N PRO A 198 8.97 17.52 -15.82
CA PRO A 198 9.94 17.76 -16.90
C PRO A 198 10.24 19.27 -17.10
N GLY A 199 11.52 19.58 -17.25
CA GLY A 199 12.05 20.93 -17.36
C GLY A 199 12.57 21.53 -16.05
N GLN A 200 12.50 20.80 -14.93
CA GLN A 200 13.03 21.22 -13.62
C GLN A 200 14.49 20.80 -13.38
N GLY A 201 15.13 20.10 -14.32
CA GLY A 201 16.54 19.74 -14.26
C GLY A 201 16.86 18.53 -13.36
N GLY A 202 15.88 17.66 -13.14
CA GLY A 202 15.97 16.43 -12.33
C GLY A 202 16.29 16.67 -10.85
N TYR A 203 16.34 15.58 -10.08
CA TYR A 203 16.71 15.61 -8.66
C TYR A 203 18.05 14.89 -8.42
N ASN A 204 18.68 15.12 -7.27
CA ASN A 204 19.83 14.32 -6.83
C ASN A 204 19.44 12.84 -6.75
N LEU A 205 20.30 11.96 -7.23
CA LEU A 205 20.07 10.51 -7.25
C LEU A 205 21.12 9.79 -6.40
N ASP A 206 20.65 8.93 -5.50
CA ASP A 206 21.43 7.90 -4.79
C ASP A 206 20.96 6.54 -5.32
N SER A 207 21.75 5.90 -6.20
CA SER A 207 21.30 4.74 -6.98
C SER A 207 21.75 3.39 -6.44
N ASP A 208 22.72 3.37 -5.51
CA ASP A 208 23.12 2.16 -4.77
C ASP A 208 22.78 2.20 -3.27
N HIS A 209 22.14 3.29 -2.81
CA HIS A 209 21.65 3.50 -1.44
C HIS A 209 22.79 3.46 -0.41
N ASP A 210 23.85 4.23 -0.71
CA ASP A 210 25.01 4.42 0.19
C ASP A 210 25.04 5.82 0.86
N ALA A 211 24.01 6.65 0.60
CA ALA A 211 23.83 8.04 1.02
C ALA A 211 24.81 9.04 0.35
N VAL A 212 25.39 8.70 -0.80
CA VAL A 212 26.21 9.60 -1.64
C VAL A 212 25.50 9.87 -2.97
N VAL A 213 25.52 11.12 -3.44
CA VAL A 213 24.91 11.47 -4.72
C VAL A 213 25.74 10.97 -5.91
N ASP A 214 25.23 9.97 -6.63
CA ASP A 214 25.78 9.44 -7.89
C ASP A 214 25.68 10.45 -9.04
N GLY A 215 24.63 11.27 -9.02
CA GLY A 215 24.34 12.22 -10.08
C GLY A 215 22.94 12.81 -9.97
N LYS A 216 22.27 12.92 -11.11
CA LYS A 216 20.88 13.36 -11.18
C LYS A 216 20.03 12.41 -12.01
N THR A 217 18.75 12.33 -11.67
CA THR A 217 17.73 11.67 -12.48
C THR A 217 17.54 12.36 -13.83
N GLU A 218 16.95 11.64 -14.79
CA GLU A 218 16.72 12.17 -16.13
C GLU A 218 15.54 13.16 -16.16
N ASP A 219 15.82 14.39 -16.63
CA ASP A 219 14.80 15.44 -16.80
C ASP A 219 14.01 15.23 -18.11
N THR A 220 13.17 14.20 -18.15
CA THR A 220 12.42 13.78 -19.35
C THR A 220 10.97 13.38 -19.05
N GLU A 221 10.10 13.52 -20.05
CA GLU A 221 8.71 13.03 -19.99
C GLU A 221 8.65 11.49 -19.84
N GLU A 222 9.66 10.78 -20.33
CA GLU A 222 9.81 9.32 -20.19
C GLU A 222 10.09 8.94 -18.73
N ASN A 223 11.01 9.61 -18.05
CA ASN A 223 11.29 9.39 -16.63
C ASN A 223 10.08 9.77 -15.76
N PHE A 224 9.47 10.93 -16.00
CA PHE A 224 8.24 11.36 -15.31
C PHE A 224 7.12 10.32 -15.42
N THR A 225 6.88 9.79 -16.62
CA THR A 225 5.83 8.78 -16.84
C THR A 225 6.19 7.45 -16.17
N ALA A 226 7.48 7.05 -16.21
CA ALA A 226 7.95 5.82 -15.59
C ALA A 226 7.88 5.85 -14.06
N GLU A 227 8.26 6.98 -13.42
CA GLU A 227 8.18 7.17 -11.97
C GLU A 227 6.74 7.08 -11.46
N VAL A 228 5.81 7.85 -12.04
CA VAL A 228 4.39 7.84 -11.62
C VAL A 228 3.76 6.46 -11.82
N ALA A 229 4.10 5.76 -12.91
CA ALA A 229 3.63 4.40 -13.18
C ALA A 229 4.33 3.32 -12.32
N SER A 230 5.38 3.66 -11.57
CA SER A 230 6.03 2.77 -10.60
C SER A 230 5.65 3.07 -9.15
N TRP A 231 4.73 4.00 -8.89
CA TRP A 231 4.23 4.27 -7.54
C TRP A 231 3.43 3.08 -7.01
N GLN A 232 3.67 2.76 -5.74
CA GLN A 232 3.05 1.63 -5.05
C GLN A 232 2.72 2.03 -3.62
N THR A 233 1.59 1.54 -3.10
CA THR A 233 1.23 1.72 -1.70
C THR A 233 2.11 0.88 -0.75
N LYS A 234 1.97 1.10 0.55
CA LYS A 234 2.69 0.35 1.58
C LYS A 234 2.20 -1.10 1.70
N ARG A 235 0.94 -1.41 1.33
CA ARG A 235 0.48 -2.80 1.16
C ARG A 235 0.98 -3.43 -0.15
N GLU A 236 0.98 -2.70 -1.28
CA GLU A 236 1.45 -3.21 -2.57
C GLU A 236 2.95 -3.57 -2.60
N ARG A 237 3.76 -2.89 -1.78
CA ARG A 237 5.17 -3.25 -1.54
C ARG A 237 5.35 -4.57 -0.76
N GLY A 238 4.28 -5.08 -0.16
CA GLY A 238 4.19 -6.39 0.46
C GLY A 238 5.19 -6.64 1.59
N ALA A 239 5.54 -7.91 1.78
CA ALA A 239 6.42 -8.36 2.85
C ALA A 239 7.83 -7.75 2.85
N ASP A 240 8.30 -7.25 1.70
CA ASP A 240 9.61 -6.60 1.57
C ASP A 240 9.65 -5.23 2.29
N TYR A 241 8.49 -4.62 2.60
CA TYR A 241 8.41 -3.38 3.37
C TYR A 241 8.30 -3.62 4.88
N VAL A 242 9.40 -4.11 5.45
CA VAL A 242 9.55 -4.42 6.88
C VAL A 242 9.79 -3.15 7.71
N MET A 243 9.04 -3.00 8.82
CA MET A 243 9.13 -1.87 9.74
C MET A 243 9.04 -2.31 11.22
N GLY A 244 10.11 -2.12 11.98
CA GLY A 244 10.06 -2.22 13.45
C GLY A 244 9.93 -3.65 14.00
N THR A 245 8.71 -4.17 14.07
CA THR A 245 8.35 -5.49 14.65
C THR A 245 7.79 -6.50 13.64
N GLY A 246 7.46 -6.05 12.42
CA GLY A 246 6.86 -6.83 11.35
C GLY A 246 6.80 -6.01 10.05
N THR A 247 5.90 -6.33 9.13
CA THR A 247 5.64 -5.50 7.93
C THR A 247 4.82 -4.24 8.27
N TRP A 248 4.63 -3.32 7.33
CA TRP A 248 3.65 -2.23 7.53
C TRP A 248 2.21 -2.78 7.60
N GLU A 249 1.89 -3.74 6.73
CA GLU A 249 0.60 -4.44 6.68
C GLU A 249 0.25 -5.14 7.99
N GLU A 250 1.15 -5.99 8.54
CA GLU A 250 0.92 -6.68 9.82
C GLU A 250 0.57 -5.70 10.96
N GLN A 251 1.16 -4.50 10.93
CA GLN A 251 0.90 -3.45 11.92
C GLN A 251 -0.42 -2.72 11.67
N MET A 252 -0.76 -2.44 10.41
CA MET A 252 -2.01 -1.77 10.07
C MET A 252 -3.20 -2.68 10.36
N ASP A 253 -3.13 -3.95 9.96
CA ASP A 253 -4.12 -4.97 10.26
C ASP A 253 -4.40 -5.08 11.76
N LYS A 254 -3.37 -4.96 12.62
CA LYS A 254 -3.56 -4.99 14.07
C LYS A 254 -4.29 -3.75 14.61
N PHE A 255 -4.05 -2.58 14.04
CA PHE A 255 -4.82 -1.37 14.38
C PHE A 255 -6.26 -1.44 13.84
N GLU A 256 -6.45 -1.97 12.64
CA GLU A 256 -7.77 -2.24 12.06
C GLU A 256 -8.59 -3.19 12.96
N GLU A 257 -8.01 -4.32 13.38
CA GLU A 257 -8.61 -5.24 14.37
C GLU A 257 -8.96 -4.51 15.67
N THR A 258 -8.06 -3.63 16.16
CA THR A 258 -8.25 -2.88 17.42
C THR A 258 -9.40 -1.87 17.32
N PHE A 259 -9.64 -1.28 16.16
CA PHE A 259 -10.64 -0.23 15.96
C PHE A 259 -12.02 -0.74 15.51
N VAL A 260 -12.12 -1.98 15.02
CA VAL A 260 -13.43 -2.61 14.73
C VAL A 260 -14.32 -2.63 15.99
N GLY A 261 -15.56 -2.17 15.82
CA GLY A 261 -16.56 -2.00 16.88
C GLY A 261 -16.49 -0.66 17.61
N MET A 262 -15.42 0.13 17.46
CA MET A 262 -15.33 1.51 17.97
C MET A 262 -16.02 2.50 17.03
N THR A 263 -16.63 3.55 17.58
CA THR A 263 -16.92 4.78 16.83
C THR A 263 -15.63 5.57 16.56
N VAL A 264 -15.61 6.47 15.57
CA VAL A 264 -14.41 7.29 15.30
C VAL A 264 -14.01 8.15 16.51
N ASP A 265 -14.99 8.68 17.25
CA ASP A 265 -14.73 9.39 18.50
C ASP A 265 -14.04 8.48 19.54
N GLU A 266 -14.43 7.19 19.63
CA GLU A 266 -13.77 6.20 20.51
C GLU A 266 -12.34 5.83 20.02
N VAL A 267 -12.03 5.92 18.71
CA VAL A 267 -10.67 5.72 18.16
C VAL A 267 -9.76 6.91 18.50
N GLU A 268 -10.27 8.13 18.42
CA GLU A 268 -9.53 9.34 18.83
C GLU A 268 -9.28 9.37 20.35
N ASP A 269 -10.29 9.02 21.16
CA ASP A 269 -10.15 8.81 22.61
C ASP A 269 -9.11 7.71 22.93
N TRP A 270 -9.05 6.64 22.12
CA TRP A 270 -8.03 5.59 22.24
C TRP A 270 -6.64 6.15 21.98
N PHE A 271 -6.45 6.91 20.90
CA PHE A 271 -5.16 7.52 20.57
C PHE A 271 -4.70 8.53 21.63
N GLU A 272 -5.55 9.49 22.03
CA GLU A 272 -5.20 10.50 23.05
C GLU A 272 -4.76 9.82 24.36
N LYS A 273 -5.36 8.68 24.71
CA LYS A 273 -5.08 7.98 25.96
C LYS A 273 -3.88 7.03 25.90
N TYR A 274 -3.72 6.29 24.80
CA TYR A 274 -2.80 5.15 24.73
C TYR A 274 -1.58 5.35 23.82
N CYS A 275 -1.48 6.46 23.08
CA CYS A 275 -0.29 6.83 22.31
C CYS A 275 0.57 7.91 23.01
N SER A 276 1.83 8.01 22.59
CA SER A 276 2.79 9.03 23.01
C SER A 276 2.45 10.40 22.41
N ASP A 277 2.36 11.43 23.25
CA ASP A 277 2.18 12.83 22.82
C ASP A 277 3.41 13.39 22.08
N LEU A 278 4.53 12.65 22.08
CA LEU A 278 5.80 13.05 21.46
C LEU A 278 5.96 12.55 20.03
N ASN A 279 5.26 11.48 19.64
CA ASN A 279 5.48 10.78 18.36
C ASN A 279 4.29 9.95 17.82
N GLY A 280 3.14 9.93 18.49
CA GLY A 280 1.92 9.24 18.04
C GLY A 280 1.96 7.70 18.08
N ARG A 281 3.04 7.08 18.58
CA ARG A 281 3.16 5.62 18.72
C ARG A 281 2.48 5.10 19.99
N PRO A 282 1.94 3.88 20.00
CA PRO A 282 1.41 3.26 21.22
C PRO A 282 2.42 3.24 22.37
N LEU A 283 1.95 3.49 23.58
CA LEU A 283 2.76 3.47 24.80
C LEU A 283 3.21 2.04 25.13
N LYS A 284 4.44 1.91 25.63
CA LYS A 284 5.05 0.64 26.02
C LYS A 284 5.68 0.73 27.41
N ASP A 285 5.76 -0.41 28.10
CA ASP A 285 6.51 -0.51 29.36
C ASP A 285 7.99 -0.17 29.13
N GLY A 286 8.63 0.36 30.17
CA GLY A 286 10.07 0.65 30.17
C GLY A 286 10.51 1.81 29.26
N SER A 287 9.60 2.69 28.81
CA SER A 287 10.00 3.92 28.07
C SER A 287 11.01 4.77 28.85
N ASP A 288 11.98 5.33 28.13
CA ASP A 288 13.01 6.23 28.66
C ASP A 288 12.55 7.70 28.72
N LYS A 289 11.39 8.03 28.13
CA LYS A 289 10.77 9.37 28.19
C LYS A 289 9.94 9.48 29.47
N GLU A 290 10.15 10.54 30.24
CA GLU A 290 9.45 10.73 31.52
C GLU A 290 7.94 10.94 31.30
N GLU A 291 7.56 11.57 30.19
CA GLU A 291 6.20 11.83 29.75
C GLU A 291 5.45 10.52 29.41
N ASP A 292 5.97 9.73 28.46
CA ASP A 292 5.40 8.44 28.08
C ASP A 292 5.31 7.49 29.28
N LYS A 293 6.37 7.46 30.10
CA LYS A 293 6.40 6.63 31.30
C LYS A 293 5.32 7.05 32.30
N ALA A 294 5.12 8.34 32.53
CA ALA A 294 4.06 8.82 33.42
C ALA A 294 2.67 8.49 32.88
N LYS A 295 2.47 8.58 31.55
CA LYS A 295 1.21 8.25 30.87
C LYS A 295 0.92 6.74 30.98
N TYR A 296 1.90 5.88 30.72
CA TYR A 296 1.78 4.42 30.85
C TYR A 296 1.63 3.93 32.30
N ASP A 297 2.39 4.49 33.25
CA ASP A 297 2.32 4.12 34.68
C ASP A 297 0.94 4.45 35.29
N ALA A 298 0.21 5.42 34.72
CA ALA A 298 -1.14 5.80 35.14
C ALA A 298 -2.25 4.86 34.67
N LEU A 299 -1.98 3.99 33.69
CA LEU A 299 -2.95 3.02 33.17
C LEU A 299 -3.24 1.90 34.18
N THR A 300 -4.44 1.32 34.06
CA THR A 300 -4.82 0.09 34.76
C THR A 300 -4.09 -1.12 34.16
N GLU A 301 -4.05 -2.22 34.91
CA GLU A 301 -3.39 -3.46 34.46
C GLU A 301 -4.09 -4.11 33.26
N GLU A 302 -5.39 -3.87 33.07
CA GLU A 302 -6.17 -4.34 31.91
C GLU A 302 -5.82 -3.53 30.64
N GLU A 303 -5.71 -2.20 30.78
CA GLU A 303 -5.28 -1.31 29.69
C GLU A 303 -3.82 -1.57 29.28
N LYS A 304 -2.94 -1.86 30.25
CA LYS A 304 -1.55 -2.29 29.96
C LYS A 304 -1.49 -3.64 29.25
N ALA A 305 -2.39 -4.58 29.59
CA ALA A 305 -2.47 -5.86 28.91
C ALA A 305 -2.96 -5.70 27.46
N MET A 306 -3.95 -4.84 27.22
CA MET A 306 -4.39 -4.46 25.87
C MET A 306 -3.25 -3.81 25.07
N LEU A 307 -2.53 -2.85 25.66
CA LEU A 307 -1.38 -2.24 24.99
C LEU A 307 -0.23 -3.21 24.74
N ALA A 308 0.01 -4.18 25.62
CA ALA A 308 1.01 -5.23 25.40
C ALA A 308 0.62 -6.17 24.25
N ASP A 309 -0.67 -6.45 24.06
CA ASP A 309 -1.18 -7.18 22.90
C ASP A 309 -0.99 -6.38 21.60
N VAL A 310 -1.44 -5.12 21.56
CA VAL A 310 -1.25 -4.24 20.40
C VAL A 310 0.23 -4.06 20.05
N THR A 311 1.08 -3.71 21.03
CA THR A 311 2.52 -3.47 20.80
C THR A 311 3.34 -4.74 20.57
N SER A 312 2.76 -5.93 20.68
CA SER A 312 3.41 -7.17 20.24
C SER A 312 3.50 -7.28 18.71
N THR A 313 2.58 -6.62 18.00
CA THR A 313 2.58 -6.53 16.53
C THR A 313 2.84 -5.09 16.07
N ALA A 314 2.03 -4.12 16.50
CA ALA A 314 1.97 -2.75 15.99
C ALA A 314 2.70 -1.72 16.86
N THR A 315 3.73 -1.07 16.30
CA THR A 315 4.54 -0.05 16.98
C THR A 315 4.76 1.23 16.16
N MET A 316 4.22 1.30 14.94
CA MET A 316 4.20 2.52 14.13
C MET A 316 3.33 3.63 14.73
N SER A 317 3.51 4.85 14.24
CA SER A 317 2.68 5.98 14.65
C SER A 317 1.34 5.94 13.91
N LEU A 318 0.27 6.38 14.58
CA LEU A 318 -1.02 6.62 13.94
C LEU A 318 -1.16 8.06 13.41
N GLN A 319 -0.29 8.97 13.86
CA GLN A 319 -0.29 10.37 13.45
C GLN A 319 1.10 10.97 13.65
N ASP A 320 1.89 11.09 12.58
CA ASP A 320 3.13 11.87 12.53
C ASP A 320 3.42 12.39 11.10
N SER A 321 4.63 12.89 10.83
CA SER A 321 5.00 13.39 9.50
C SER A 321 5.00 12.35 8.38
N HIS A 322 4.98 11.05 8.70
CA HIS A 322 4.82 9.98 7.72
C HIS A 322 3.35 9.78 7.33
N GLY A 323 2.37 10.25 8.10
CA GLY A 323 0.96 10.04 7.78
C GLY A 323 0.02 10.33 8.95
N ASP A 324 -1.23 10.69 8.63
CA ASP A 324 -2.29 10.95 9.59
C ASP A 324 -3.47 9.98 9.35
N ILE A 325 -3.40 8.83 10.03
CA ILE A 325 -4.37 7.74 9.90
C ILE A 325 -5.70 8.13 10.57
N LEU A 326 -5.64 8.87 11.67
CA LEU A 326 -6.84 9.29 12.42
C LEU A 326 -7.69 10.25 11.59
N SER A 327 -7.09 11.27 10.99
CA SER A 327 -7.79 12.20 10.10
C SER A 327 -8.35 11.50 8.86
N ALA A 328 -7.67 10.46 8.34
CA ALA A 328 -8.18 9.67 7.22
C ALA A 328 -9.42 8.86 7.63
N ILE A 329 -9.39 8.18 8.78
CA ILE A 329 -10.56 7.46 9.34
C ILE A 329 -11.73 8.43 9.59
N ARG A 330 -11.46 9.63 10.13
CA ARG A 330 -12.49 10.65 10.32
C ARG A 330 -13.07 11.15 8.99
N LYS A 331 -12.26 11.44 7.98
CA LYS A 331 -12.76 11.77 6.63
C LYS A 331 -13.61 10.63 6.06
N ALA A 332 -13.20 9.37 6.21
CA ALA A 332 -13.98 8.22 5.76
C ALA A 332 -15.37 8.18 6.43
N TYR A 333 -15.45 8.46 7.72
CA TYR A 333 -16.72 8.59 8.42
C TYR A 333 -17.54 9.79 7.93
N GLU A 334 -16.94 10.97 7.78
CA GLU A 334 -17.63 12.20 7.37
C GLU A 334 -18.18 12.12 5.93
N ASN A 335 -17.46 11.44 5.03
CA ASN A 335 -17.81 11.23 3.62
C ASN A 335 -18.75 10.02 3.39
N ARG A 336 -19.16 9.29 4.43
CA ARG A 336 -19.86 8.00 4.26
C ARG A 336 -21.22 8.13 3.57
N VAL A 337 -21.47 7.22 2.63
CA VAL A 337 -22.75 7.07 1.91
C VAL A 337 -23.53 5.87 2.44
N ALA A 338 -24.86 5.96 2.47
CA ALA A 338 -25.73 4.87 2.91
C ALA A 338 -25.89 3.80 1.82
N LEU A 339 -25.73 2.52 2.19
CA LEU A 339 -25.83 1.38 1.28
C LEU A 339 -27.19 0.67 1.45
N THR A 340 -28.24 1.26 0.87
CA THR A 340 -29.63 0.83 1.09
C THR A 340 -30.02 -0.50 0.45
N ASP A 341 -29.33 -0.88 -0.63
CA ASP A 341 -29.69 -2.04 -1.46
C ASP A 341 -28.76 -3.26 -1.26
N VAL A 342 -27.70 -3.11 -0.45
CA VAL A 342 -26.80 -4.21 -0.08
C VAL A 342 -27.47 -5.09 0.98
N LYS A 343 -27.45 -6.41 0.74
CA LYS A 343 -27.97 -7.41 1.69
C LYS A 343 -26.95 -8.44 2.17
N ALA A 344 -25.92 -8.70 1.37
CA ALA A 344 -24.74 -9.44 1.77
C ALA A 344 -23.54 -9.01 0.92
N ALA A 345 -22.34 -9.23 1.46
CA ALA A 345 -21.07 -9.16 0.73
C ALA A 345 -20.11 -10.21 1.31
N SER A 346 -19.23 -10.74 0.48
CA SER A 346 -18.16 -11.67 0.87
C SER A 346 -16.74 -11.10 0.71
N GLY A 347 -16.60 -9.95 0.04
CA GLY A 347 -15.33 -9.26 -0.13
C GLY A 347 -15.47 -7.76 0.06
N PHE A 348 -14.46 -7.14 0.66
CA PHE A 348 -14.31 -5.69 0.77
C PHE A 348 -12.91 -5.32 0.30
N GLY A 349 -12.78 -4.43 -0.68
CA GLY A 349 -11.49 -4.15 -1.29
C GLY A 349 -11.27 -2.70 -1.68
N PHE A 350 -9.99 -2.36 -1.77
CA PHE A 350 -9.48 -1.03 -2.13
C PHE A 350 -8.51 -1.16 -3.30
N GLY A 351 -8.66 -0.30 -4.31
CA GLY A 351 -7.74 -0.21 -5.43
C GLY A 351 -7.33 1.23 -5.70
N LEU A 352 -6.06 1.41 -6.07
CA LEU A 352 -5.43 2.67 -6.45
C LEU A 352 -4.88 2.51 -7.88
N SER A 353 -5.17 3.47 -8.76
CA SER A 353 -4.51 3.56 -10.06
C SER A 353 -3.91 4.93 -10.28
N THR A 354 -2.61 4.98 -10.59
CA THR A 354 -1.86 6.21 -10.84
C THR A 354 -1.61 6.40 -12.35
N THR A 355 -1.83 7.62 -12.88
CA THR A 355 -1.50 7.93 -14.28
C THR A 355 -0.84 9.30 -14.45
N ALA A 356 0.29 9.32 -15.17
CA ALA A 356 0.94 10.54 -15.60
C ALA A 356 0.24 11.15 -16.82
N ARG A 357 0.16 12.47 -16.87
CA ARG A 357 -0.51 13.23 -17.93
C ARG A 357 0.37 14.34 -18.47
N MET A 358 0.55 14.32 -19.79
CA MET A 358 1.08 15.42 -20.58
C MET A 358 -0.10 16.21 -21.16
N GLY A 359 -0.22 17.50 -20.82
CA GLY A 359 -1.33 18.37 -21.23
C GLY A 359 -2.29 18.74 -20.09
N PRO A 360 -3.36 19.51 -20.38
CA PRO A 360 -4.03 19.61 -21.69
C PRO A 360 -3.44 20.62 -22.69
N GLY A 361 -2.40 21.36 -22.31
CA GLY A 361 -1.77 22.35 -23.19
C GLY A 361 -0.41 22.81 -22.68
N SER A 362 -0.08 24.06 -22.98
CA SER A 362 1.09 24.78 -22.49
C SER A 362 0.68 26.21 -22.12
N ASP A 363 1.45 26.86 -21.27
CA ASP A 363 1.31 28.30 -21.00
C ASP A 363 1.82 29.16 -22.18
N ASP A 364 1.75 30.49 -22.04
CA ASP A 364 2.18 31.46 -23.06
C ASP A 364 3.70 31.53 -23.28
N THR A 365 4.48 30.71 -22.57
CA THR A 365 5.93 30.52 -22.75
C THR A 365 6.27 29.24 -23.53
N ASP A 366 5.27 28.53 -24.04
CA ASP A 366 5.36 27.18 -24.61
C ASP A 366 5.79 26.10 -23.58
N THR A 367 5.71 26.38 -22.27
CA THR A 367 5.99 25.39 -21.21
C THR A 367 4.77 24.49 -21.01
N PRO A 368 4.87 23.16 -21.14
CA PRO A 368 3.70 22.27 -21.01
C PRO A 368 3.06 22.32 -19.63
N VAL A 369 1.79 21.95 -19.57
CA VAL A 369 1.11 21.54 -18.33
C VAL A 369 1.34 20.04 -18.15
N TYR A 370 1.71 19.63 -16.95
CA TYR A 370 1.76 18.23 -16.54
C TYR A 370 0.79 17.99 -15.38
N SER A 371 0.34 16.76 -15.20
CA SER A 371 -0.35 16.33 -13.97
C SER A 371 -0.11 14.86 -13.70
N PHE A 372 -0.29 14.46 -12.44
CA PHE A 372 -0.54 13.07 -12.08
C PHE A 372 -1.97 12.93 -11.56
N ASN A 373 -2.57 11.77 -11.82
CA ASN A 373 -3.93 11.42 -11.49
C ASN A 373 -3.91 10.16 -10.65
N GLU A 374 -4.76 10.09 -9.65
CA GLU A 374 -4.88 8.94 -8.76
C GLU A 374 -6.36 8.62 -8.60
N VAL A 375 -6.79 7.47 -9.10
CA VAL A 375 -8.16 6.99 -8.98
C VAL A 375 -8.24 5.98 -7.84
N TYR A 376 -9.21 6.16 -6.96
CA TYR A 376 -9.42 5.35 -5.77
C TYR A 376 -10.76 4.63 -5.88
N ALA A 377 -10.80 3.30 -5.71
CA ALA A 377 -12.04 2.53 -5.73
C ALA A 377 -12.20 1.69 -4.45
N THR A 378 -13.27 1.92 -3.71
CA THR A 378 -13.71 1.08 -2.59
C THR A 378 -14.89 0.24 -3.03
N THR A 379 -14.77 -1.09 -2.96
CA THR A 379 -15.76 -2.00 -3.54
C THR A 379 -16.18 -3.10 -2.56
N LEU A 380 -17.48 -3.39 -2.51
CA LEU A 380 -18.04 -4.60 -1.90
C LEU A 380 -18.37 -5.61 -2.98
N PHE A 381 -17.94 -6.86 -2.80
CA PHE A 381 -18.23 -7.97 -3.70
C PHE A 381 -19.18 -8.98 -3.05
N ASP A 382 -20.14 -9.52 -3.80
CA ASP A 382 -20.98 -10.63 -3.39
C ASP A 382 -20.29 -12.00 -3.58
N SER A 383 -20.94 -13.07 -3.14
CA SER A 383 -20.42 -14.45 -3.22
C SER A 383 -20.27 -15.00 -4.64
N GLU A 384 -20.73 -14.27 -5.66
CA GLU A 384 -20.51 -14.59 -7.08
C GLU A 384 -19.40 -13.71 -7.70
N GLY A 385 -18.72 -12.86 -6.91
CA GLY A 385 -17.69 -11.94 -7.36
C GLY A 385 -18.24 -10.68 -8.04
N LYS A 386 -19.52 -10.34 -7.83
CA LYS A 386 -20.15 -9.16 -8.41
C LYS A 386 -20.12 -7.99 -7.45
N ILE A 387 -20.02 -6.79 -8.01
CA ILE A 387 -20.08 -5.52 -7.28
C ILE A 387 -21.45 -5.38 -6.60
N ALA A 388 -21.49 -5.53 -5.28
CA ALA A 388 -22.66 -5.26 -4.45
C ALA A 388 -22.82 -3.76 -4.17
N ALA A 389 -21.71 -3.06 -3.96
CA ALA A 389 -21.61 -1.61 -3.91
C ALA A 389 -20.20 -1.17 -4.32
N ILE A 390 -20.08 0.08 -4.80
CA ILE A 390 -18.81 0.67 -5.20
C ILE A 390 -18.86 2.19 -4.97
N TYR A 391 -17.75 2.74 -4.49
CA TYR A 391 -17.49 4.17 -4.37
C TYR A 391 -16.15 4.49 -5.02
N VAL A 392 -16.15 5.44 -5.96
CA VAL A 392 -14.94 5.89 -6.66
C VAL A 392 -14.77 7.39 -6.44
N ASP A 393 -13.54 7.80 -6.15
CA ASP A 393 -13.09 9.18 -6.11
C ASP A 393 -11.74 9.29 -6.85
N GLN A 394 -11.25 10.50 -7.05
CA GLN A 394 -10.01 10.74 -7.77
C GLN A 394 -9.32 12.03 -7.29
N LEU A 395 -8.00 12.00 -7.09
CA LEU A 395 -7.15 13.19 -7.04
C LEU A 395 -6.53 13.46 -8.42
N GLU A 396 -6.36 14.74 -8.76
CA GLU A 396 -5.51 15.16 -9.88
C GLU A 396 -4.72 16.39 -9.44
N VAL A 397 -3.40 16.30 -9.54
CA VAL A 397 -2.46 17.37 -9.14
C VAL A 397 -1.71 17.82 -10.38
N SER A 398 -1.82 19.11 -10.73
CA SER A 398 -1.18 19.69 -11.91
C SER A 398 0.04 20.52 -11.59
N THR A 399 0.78 20.91 -12.63
CA THR A 399 1.70 22.04 -12.55
C THR A 399 0.93 23.36 -12.31
N PRO A 400 1.52 24.35 -11.61
CA PRO A 400 0.89 25.65 -11.31
C PRO A 400 0.64 26.58 -12.52
N ASN A 401 1.07 26.19 -13.73
CA ASN A 401 0.79 26.92 -14.97
C ASN A 401 -0.52 26.46 -15.65
N TYR A 402 -1.36 25.73 -14.93
CA TYR A 402 -2.67 25.30 -15.39
C TYR A 402 -3.75 26.36 -15.09
N ASP A 403 -4.60 26.63 -16.09
CA ASP A 403 -5.66 27.66 -16.06
C ASP A 403 -6.94 27.24 -15.30
N GLY A 404 -6.88 26.12 -14.56
CA GLY A 404 -8.00 25.62 -13.78
C GLY A 404 -8.10 26.25 -12.40
N ALA A 405 -8.93 27.29 -12.25
CA ALA A 405 -9.32 27.80 -10.93
C ALA A 405 -9.89 26.67 -10.06
N SER A 406 -9.30 26.45 -8.87
CA SER A 406 -9.49 25.31 -7.93
C SER A 406 -8.73 24.00 -8.23
N MET A 407 -7.77 23.98 -9.16
CA MET A 407 -6.94 22.79 -9.35
C MET A 407 -5.89 22.63 -8.22
N PRO A 408 -5.81 21.44 -7.57
CA PRO A 408 -4.64 21.07 -6.79
C PRO A 408 -3.38 21.17 -7.65
N HIS A 409 -2.33 21.81 -7.14
CA HIS A 409 -1.08 21.95 -7.86
C HIS A 409 0.11 21.55 -7.00
N PHE A 410 1.22 21.25 -7.69
CA PHE A 410 2.50 20.96 -7.07
C PHE A 410 3.62 21.64 -7.87
N SER A 411 4.47 22.39 -7.19
CA SER A 411 5.57 23.15 -7.79
C SER A 411 6.84 22.32 -8.02
N GLY A 412 6.89 21.09 -7.51
CA GLY A 412 8.12 20.33 -7.30
C GLY A 412 8.68 20.53 -5.89
N PHE A 413 9.82 19.89 -5.62
CA PHE A 413 10.45 19.92 -4.31
C PHE A 413 11.30 21.18 -4.09
N PRO A 414 11.47 21.65 -2.83
CA PRO A 414 12.27 22.83 -2.53
C PRO A 414 13.72 22.70 -3.04
N GLY A 415 14.19 23.72 -3.76
CA GLY A 415 15.49 23.75 -4.43
C GLY A 415 15.41 23.54 -5.95
N GLN A 416 14.23 23.23 -6.50
CA GLN A 416 14.00 23.09 -7.94
C GLN A 416 13.67 24.43 -8.65
N GLY A 417 13.65 25.56 -7.91
CA GLY A 417 13.49 26.90 -8.49
C GLY A 417 12.07 27.26 -8.88
N GLY A 418 11.06 26.60 -8.29
CA GLY A 418 9.62 26.81 -8.51
C GLY A 418 9.14 26.50 -9.94
N TYR A 419 7.83 26.53 -10.14
CA TYR A 419 7.20 26.34 -11.45
C TYR A 419 6.62 27.66 -11.99
N ASN A 420 6.35 27.73 -13.29
CA ASN A 420 5.56 28.82 -13.87
C ASN A 420 4.17 28.87 -13.19
N LEU A 421 3.67 30.07 -12.92
CA LEU A 421 2.40 30.30 -12.23
C LEU A 421 1.45 31.13 -13.09
N ASP A 422 0.22 30.65 -13.27
CA ASP A 422 -0.94 31.40 -13.78
C ASP A 422 -1.91 31.61 -12.61
N SER A 423 -1.87 32.78 -11.97
CA SER A 423 -2.56 33.03 -10.70
C SER A 423 -3.94 33.66 -10.85
N ASP A 424 -4.22 34.29 -11.99
CA ASP A 424 -5.55 34.80 -12.33
C ASP A 424 -6.31 33.93 -13.35
N HIS A 425 -5.68 32.84 -13.79
CA HIS A 425 -6.21 31.83 -14.71
C HIS A 425 -6.58 32.44 -16.08
N ASP A 426 -5.75 33.35 -16.59
CA ASP A 426 -5.92 34.03 -17.88
C ASP A 426 -5.05 33.47 -19.02
N ALA A 427 -4.44 32.30 -18.78
CA ALA A 427 -3.53 31.54 -19.64
C ALA A 427 -2.21 32.29 -19.95
N LYS A 428 -1.68 33.02 -18.97
CA LYS A 428 -0.35 33.66 -19.03
C LYS A 428 0.42 33.47 -17.74
N VAL A 429 1.74 33.44 -17.87
CA VAL A 429 2.64 33.33 -16.72
C VAL A 429 2.78 34.68 -15.99
N ASP A 430 2.20 34.76 -14.80
CA ASP A 430 2.34 35.88 -13.86
C ASP A 430 3.75 35.95 -13.24
N GLY A 431 4.38 34.79 -13.09
CA GLY A 431 5.68 34.64 -12.45
C GLY A 431 6.02 33.19 -12.18
N LYS A 432 6.68 32.95 -11.05
CA LYS A 432 6.93 31.61 -10.52
C LYS A 432 6.37 31.45 -9.12
N THR A 433 6.02 30.22 -8.76
CA THR A 433 5.72 29.82 -7.38
C THR A 433 6.93 29.96 -6.46
N GLU A 434 6.70 30.02 -5.15
CA GLU A 434 7.77 30.19 -4.18
C GLU A 434 8.53 28.87 -3.94
N ASP A 435 9.85 28.90 -4.16
CA ASP A 435 10.74 27.76 -3.95
C ASP A 435 11.12 27.64 -2.46
N THR A 436 10.17 27.20 -1.63
CA THR A 436 10.33 27.10 -0.17
C THR A 436 9.65 25.86 0.42
N GLU A 437 10.17 25.40 1.57
CA GLU A 437 9.53 24.35 2.39
C GLU A 437 8.10 24.73 2.84
N GLU A 438 7.84 26.02 3.06
CA GLU A 438 6.51 26.54 3.46
C GLU A 438 5.50 26.39 2.32
N ASN A 439 5.89 26.74 1.08
CA ASN A 439 5.04 26.55 -0.11
C ASN A 439 4.82 25.07 -0.42
N PHE A 440 5.87 24.25 -0.35
CA PHE A 440 5.80 22.78 -0.51
C PHE A 440 4.77 22.15 0.45
N ALA A 441 4.83 22.51 1.75
CA ALA A 441 3.87 22.03 2.73
C ALA A 441 2.45 22.56 2.49
N ALA A 442 2.30 23.83 2.11
CA ALA A 442 1.01 24.46 1.85
C ALA A 442 0.30 23.87 0.62
N GLU A 443 1.03 23.58 -0.47
CA GLU A 443 0.49 22.95 -1.67
C GLU A 443 -0.09 21.56 -1.35
N ILE A 444 0.70 20.68 -0.73
CA ILE A 444 0.26 19.31 -0.38
C ILE A 444 -0.94 19.34 0.59
N ALA A 445 -0.92 20.23 1.58
CA ALA A 445 -2.05 20.40 2.51
C ALA A 445 -3.31 20.99 1.86
N SER A 446 -3.21 21.56 0.65
CA SER A 446 -4.33 22.09 -0.13
C SER A 446 -4.92 21.09 -1.13
N TRP A 447 -4.29 19.93 -1.33
CA TRP A 447 -4.77 18.93 -2.28
C TRP A 447 -6.14 18.37 -1.87
N GLN A 448 -7.05 18.31 -2.84
CA GLN A 448 -8.45 17.91 -2.68
C GLN A 448 -8.88 16.97 -3.79
N THR A 449 -9.65 15.94 -3.45
CA THR A 449 -10.23 15.01 -4.44
C THR A 449 -11.32 15.69 -5.29
N LYS A 450 -11.72 15.04 -6.40
CA LYS A 450 -12.77 15.52 -7.30
C LYS A 450 -14.14 15.55 -6.60
N ARG A 451 -14.41 14.70 -5.60
CA ARG A 451 -15.60 14.84 -4.74
C ARG A 451 -15.44 15.94 -3.68
N GLU A 452 -14.26 16.11 -3.06
CA GLU A 452 -14.04 17.20 -2.08
C GLU A 452 -14.18 18.61 -2.67
N ARG A 453 -13.85 18.78 -3.96
CA ARG A 453 -14.11 20.02 -4.72
C ARG A 453 -15.61 20.29 -4.96
N GLY A 454 -16.46 19.28 -4.77
CA GLY A 454 -17.91 19.38 -4.74
C GLY A 454 -18.56 19.93 -6.00
N ALA A 455 -19.73 20.55 -5.83
CA ALA A 455 -20.59 20.98 -6.93
C ALA A 455 -20.03 22.09 -7.83
N ASP A 456 -18.95 22.77 -7.41
CA ASP A 456 -18.26 23.77 -8.23
C ASP A 456 -17.38 23.12 -9.33
N TYR A 457 -17.01 21.84 -9.17
CA TYR A 457 -16.28 21.08 -10.20
C TYR A 457 -17.23 20.47 -11.25
N VAL A 458 -17.70 21.34 -12.14
CA VAL A 458 -18.64 21.01 -13.24
C VAL A 458 -17.90 20.48 -14.47
N MET A 459 -18.33 19.32 -14.98
CA MET A 459 -17.77 18.66 -16.16
C MET A 459 -18.86 18.30 -17.17
N GLY A 460 -19.02 19.11 -18.23
CA GLY A 460 -19.91 18.78 -19.35
C GLY A 460 -21.40 18.87 -19.00
N THR A 461 -22.03 17.73 -18.67
CA THR A 461 -23.48 17.58 -18.42
C THR A 461 -23.88 17.71 -16.95
N GLY A 462 -22.93 17.61 -16.01
CA GLY A 462 -23.16 17.67 -14.56
C GLY A 462 -21.85 17.90 -13.81
N THR A 463 -21.77 17.54 -12.53
CA THR A 463 -20.51 17.51 -11.77
C THR A 463 -19.69 16.25 -12.12
N TRP A 464 -18.48 16.09 -11.58
CA TRP A 464 -17.76 14.81 -11.67
C TRP A 464 -18.47 13.72 -10.85
N GLU A 465 -18.89 14.05 -9.63
CA GLU A 465 -19.64 13.19 -8.71
C GLU A 465 -20.92 12.61 -9.36
N GLU A 466 -21.78 13.45 -9.95
CA GLU A 466 -23.02 13.00 -10.60
C GLU A 466 -22.78 11.99 -11.74
N GLN A 467 -21.62 12.08 -12.40
CA GLN A 467 -21.25 11.17 -13.48
C GLN A 467 -20.65 9.87 -12.93
N MET A 468 -19.82 9.95 -11.89
CA MET A 468 -19.26 8.76 -11.25
C MET A 468 -20.35 7.94 -10.56
N ASP A 469 -21.29 8.58 -9.86
CA ASP A 469 -22.44 7.92 -9.25
C ASP A 469 -23.31 7.18 -10.28
N LYS A 470 -23.48 7.73 -11.49
CA LYS A 470 -24.20 7.07 -12.58
C LYS A 470 -23.46 5.82 -13.10
N PHE A 471 -22.13 5.84 -13.17
CA PHE A 471 -21.34 4.65 -13.51
C PHE A 471 -21.33 3.61 -12.38
N GLN A 472 -21.18 4.03 -11.12
CA GLN A 472 -21.31 3.15 -9.95
C GLN A 472 -22.66 2.41 -9.97
N GLN A 473 -23.78 3.11 -10.20
CA GLN A 473 -25.11 2.50 -10.36
C GLN A 473 -25.21 1.52 -11.54
N LEU A 474 -24.45 1.75 -12.62
CA LEU A 474 -24.42 0.88 -13.80
C LEU A 474 -23.59 -0.40 -13.58
N PHE A 475 -22.60 -0.32 -12.68
CA PHE A 475 -21.66 -1.41 -12.39
C PHE A 475 -22.15 -2.35 -11.27
N VAL A 476 -23.02 -1.89 -10.37
CA VAL A 476 -23.67 -2.76 -9.37
C VAL A 476 -24.37 -3.95 -10.04
N GLY A 477 -24.11 -5.15 -9.53
CA GLY A 477 -24.59 -6.42 -10.05
C GLY A 477 -23.75 -7.03 -11.19
N LYS A 478 -22.63 -6.40 -11.57
CA LYS A 478 -21.64 -6.93 -12.54
C LYS A 478 -20.41 -7.49 -11.84
N THR A 479 -19.74 -8.48 -12.43
CA THR A 479 -18.32 -8.74 -12.11
C THR A 479 -17.43 -7.65 -12.70
N VAL A 480 -16.17 -7.54 -12.26
CA VAL A 480 -15.22 -6.60 -12.88
C VAL A 480 -14.98 -6.92 -14.36
N ASP A 481 -14.91 -8.22 -14.71
CA ASP A 481 -14.82 -8.65 -16.12
C ASP A 481 -16.02 -8.12 -16.94
N GLU A 482 -17.25 -8.16 -16.39
CA GLU A 482 -18.44 -7.61 -17.04
C GLU A 482 -18.47 -6.06 -17.11
N VAL A 483 -17.67 -5.36 -16.29
CA VAL A 483 -17.46 -3.90 -16.37
C VAL A 483 -16.46 -3.58 -17.48
N GLU A 484 -15.35 -4.33 -17.57
CA GLU A 484 -14.37 -4.19 -18.66
C GLU A 484 -15.00 -4.57 -20.02
N GLU A 485 -15.74 -5.67 -20.12
CA GLU A 485 -16.51 -6.03 -21.33
C GLU A 485 -17.53 -4.95 -21.71
N TRP A 486 -18.14 -4.27 -20.72
CA TRP A 486 -19.02 -3.14 -20.97
C TRP A 486 -18.24 -1.96 -21.57
N PHE A 487 -17.08 -1.61 -20.99
CA PHE A 487 -16.22 -0.56 -21.52
C PHE A 487 -15.73 -0.85 -22.94
N GLU A 488 -15.13 -2.03 -23.17
CA GLU A 488 -14.62 -2.45 -24.48
C GLU A 488 -15.69 -2.36 -25.57
N LYS A 489 -16.95 -2.65 -25.22
CA LYS A 489 -18.06 -2.67 -26.17
C LYS A 489 -18.71 -1.30 -26.38
N TYR A 490 -18.86 -0.50 -25.33
CA TYR A 490 -19.72 0.69 -25.34
C TYR A 490 -18.97 2.02 -25.19
N CYS A 491 -17.65 2.03 -24.99
CA CYS A 491 -16.82 3.24 -25.00
C CYS A 491 -16.01 3.40 -26.30
N SER A 492 -15.53 4.62 -26.53
CA SER A 492 -14.66 4.99 -27.65
C SER A 492 -13.24 4.46 -27.44
N ASP A 493 -12.70 3.74 -28.42
CA ASP A 493 -11.29 3.28 -28.42
C ASP A 493 -10.29 4.44 -28.57
N LEU A 494 -10.77 5.67 -28.81
CA LEU A 494 -9.96 6.88 -29.01
C LEU A 494 -9.80 7.71 -27.73
N ASN A 495 -10.70 7.57 -26.76
CA ASN A 495 -10.76 8.45 -25.58
C ASN A 495 -11.50 7.88 -24.34
N GLY A 496 -11.92 6.61 -24.35
CA GLY A 496 -12.56 5.93 -23.22
C GLY A 496 -13.94 6.43 -22.79
N ARG A 497 -14.56 7.38 -23.51
CA ARG A 497 -15.90 7.90 -23.20
C ARG A 497 -17.01 7.02 -23.79
N PRO A 498 -18.18 6.94 -23.14
CA PRO A 498 -19.34 6.23 -23.70
C PRO A 498 -19.72 6.73 -25.11
N LEU A 499 -20.01 5.79 -26.00
CA LEU A 499 -20.42 6.06 -27.37
C LEU A 499 -21.78 6.78 -27.42
N LYS A 500 -21.92 7.70 -28.36
CA LYS A 500 -23.13 8.51 -28.57
C LYS A 500 -23.52 8.58 -30.05
N ASP A 501 -24.81 8.77 -30.30
CA ASP A 501 -25.30 9.02 -31.66
C ASP A 501 -24.68 10.31 -32.23
N GLY A 502 -24.49 10.32 -33.55
CA GLY A 502 -23.96 11.47 -34.28
C GLY A 502 -22.49 11.81 -34.04
N SER A 503 -21.65 10.88 -33.56
CA SER A 503 -20.19 11.09 -33.51
C SER A 503 -19.62 11.46 -34.89
N ASP A 504 -18.64 12.36 -34.90
CA ASP A 504 -17.90 12.79 -36.10
C ASP A 504 -16.68 11.91 -36.41
N LYS A 505 -16.32 10.99 -35.49
CA LYS A 505 -15.26 9.99 -35.69
C LYS A 505 -15.85 8.77 -36.41
N GLU A 506 -15.20 8.33 -37.48
CA GLU A 506 -15.70 7.20 -38.28
C GLU A 506 -15.67 5.89 -37.49
N GLU A 507 -14.68 5.74 -36.60
CA GLU A 507 -14.48 4.60 -35.69
C GLU A 507 -15.61 4.51 -34.66
N ASP A 508 -15.82 5.55 -33.86
CA ASP A 508 -16.92 5.62 -32.87
C ASP A 508 -18.28 5.43 -33.53
N LYS A 509 -18.48 6.06 -34.71
CA LYS A 509 -19.73 5.95 -35.45
C LYS A 509 -19.96 4.51 -35.91
N ALA A 510 -18.95 3.83 -36.45
CA ALA A 510 -19.07 2.43 -36.85
C ALA A 510 -19.37 1.51 -35.64
N LYS A 511 -18.72 1.76 -34.49
CA LYS A 511 -18.93 1.03 -33.24
C LYS A 511 -20.36 1.22 -32.71
N TYR A 512 -20.86 2.46 -32.69
CA TYR A 512 -22.23 2.78 -32.27
C TYR A 512 -23.31 2.29 -33.25
N ASP A 513 -23.11 2.44 -34.56
CA ASP A 513 -24.08 1.99 -35.59
C ASP A 513 -24.28 0.46 -35.56
N ALA A 514 -23.26 -0.30 -35.12
CA ALA A 514 -23.31 -1.75 -34.98
C ALA A 514 -24.13 -2.25 -33.77
N LEU A 515 -24.45 -1.37 -32.80
CA LEU A 515 -25.23 -1.72 -31.63
C LEU A 515 -26.71 -1.96 -31.96
N THR A 516 -27.37 -2.78 -31.15
CA THR A 516 -28.82 -2.95 -31.16
C THR A 516 -29.53 -1.70 -30.62
N GLU A 517 -30.82 -1.56 -30.93
CA GLU A 517 -31.62 -0.40 -30.47
C GLU A 517 -31.82 -0.37 -28.95
N GLU A 518 -31.73 -1.53 -28.27
CA GLU A 518 -31.77 -1.63 -26.80
C GLU A 518 -30.46 -1.13 -26.17
N GLU A 519 -29.32 -1.52 -26.73
CA GLU A 519 -28.00 -1.04 -26.30
C GLU A 519 -27.82 0.46 -26.55
N LYS A 520 -28.34 0.98 -27.68
CA LYS A 520 -28.37 2.43 -27.96
C LYS A 520 -29.26 3.19 -26.98
N ALA A 521 -30.38 2.60 -26.55
CA ALA A 521 -31.25 3.20 -25.54
C ALA A 521 -30.59 3.21 -24.15
N MET A 522 -29.87 2.14 -23.78
CA MET A 522 -29.04 2.09 -22.58
C MET A 522 -27.94 3.16 -22.61
N LEU A 523 -27.20 3.30 -23.72
CA LEU A 523 -26.19 4.35 -23.86
C LEU A 523 -26.78 5.76 -23.84
N ALA A 524 -27.98 5.97 -24.40
CA ALA A 524 -28.68 7.25 -24.32
C ALA A 524 -29.09 7.61 -22.87
N ASP A 525 -29.44 6.62 -22.04
CA ASP A 525 -29.69 6.82 -20.62
C ASP A 525 -28.39 7.14 -19.85
N VAL A 526 -27.30 6.40 -20.09
CA VAL A 526 -25.98 6.68 -19.50
C VAL A 526 -25.49 8.08 -19.89
N THR A 527 -25.40 8.38 -21.19
CA THR A 527 -24.90 9.66 -21.73
C THR A 527 -25.81 10.86 -21.47
N SER A 528 -27.02 10.66 -20.94
CA SER A 528 -27.86 11.76 -20.43
C SER A 528 -27.28 12.39 -19.17
N THR A 529 -26.46 11.64 -18.43
CA THR A 529 -25.84 12.06 -17.16
C THR A 529 -24.31 11.99 -17.28
N ALA A 530 -23.76 10.81 -17.59
CA ALA A 530 -22.32 10.51 -17.59
C ALA A 530 -21.69 10.48 -18.99
N THR A 531 -20.71 11.37 -19.20
CA THR A 531 -19.97 11.52 -20.47
C THR A 531 -18.45 11.65 -20.31
N MET A 532 -17.95 11.57 -19.07
CA MET A 532 -16.52 11.46 -18.78
C MET A 532 -15.92 10.14 -19.29
N SER A 533 -14.60 10.10 -19.42
CA SER A 533 -13.91 8.85 -19.74
C SER A 533 -13.86 7.94 -18.52
N LEU A 534 -13.85 6.64 -18.75
CA LEU A 534 -13.50 5.64 -17.74
C LEU A 534 -12.02 5.24 -17.77
N GLN A 535 -11.32 5.57 -18.86
CA GLN A 535 -9.90 5.26 -19.06
C GLN A 535 -9.34 6.24 -20.10
N ASP A 536 -8.64 7.28 -19.65
CA ASP A 536 -7.80 8.13 -20.50
C ASP A 536 -6.64 8.73 -19.65
N SER A 537 -5.91 9.71 -20.18
CA SER A 537 -4.81 10.32 -19.44
C SER A 537 -5.23 11.13 -18.21
N HIS A 538 -6.53 11.35 -17.96
CA HIS A 538 -7.04 11.93 -16.72
C HIS A 538 -7.34 10.86 -15.65
N GLY A 539 -7.02 9.58 -15.87
CA GLY A 539 -7.21 8.51 -14.90
C GLY A 539 -7.75 7.20 -15.50
N ASP A 540 -7.42 6.09 -14.85
CA ASP A 540 -7.91 4.75 -15.19
C ASP A 540 -8.84 4.23 -14.08
N ILE A 541 -10.14 4.39 -14.28
CA ILE A 541 -11.17 3.93 -13.34
C ILE A 541 -11.30 2.41 -13.39
N LEU A 542 -10.98 1.77 -14.52
CA LEU A 542 -11.08 0.32 -14.67
C LEU A 542 -9.97 -0.38 -13.88
N ALA A 543 -8.73 0.12 -13.97
CA ALA A 543 -7.61 -0.36 -13.17
C ALA A 543 -7.92 -0.29 -11.67
N ALA A 544 -8.34 0.87 -11.15
CA ALA A 544 -8.70 1.00 -9.73
C ALA A 544 -9.81 0.01 -9.29
N ILE A 545 -10.82 -0.23 -10.14
CA ILE A 545 -11.86 -1.24 -9.87
C ILE A 545 -11.25 -2.66 -9.86
N ARG A 546 -10.38 -2.97 -10.80
CA ARG A 546 -9.68 -4.27 -10.89
C ARG A 546 -8.79 -4.51 -9.68
N ASP A 547 -8.04 -3.51 -9.24
CA ASP A 547 -7.18 -3.61 -8.08
C ASP A 547 -7.99 -3.74 -6.79
N SER A 548 -9.17 -3.11 -6.71
CA SER A 548 -10.11 -3.35 -5.59
C SER A 548 -10.62 -4.80 -5.51
N LEU A 549 -10.67 -5.54 -6.62
CA LEU A 549 -10.98 -6.98 -6.63
C LEU A 549 -9.75 -7.82 -6.25
N ASN A 550 -8.57 -7.46 -6.75
CA ASN A 550 -7.32 -8.17 -6.48
C ASN A 550 -6.92 -8.08 -4.99
N ASN A 551 -7.11 -6.89 -4.39
CA ASN A 551 -6.70 -6.54 -3.04
C ASN A 551 -7.84 -6.69 -2.01
N GLN A 552 -8.90 -7.45 -2.32
CA GLN A 552 -10.04 -7.59 -1.42
C GLN A 552 -9.72 -8.47 -0.21
N VAL A 553 -10.17 -8.05 0.98
CA VAL A 553 -10.19 -8.90 2.18
C VAL A 553 -11.52 -9.65 2.27
N ALA A 554 -11.46 -10.89 2.77
CA ALA A 554 -12.63 -11.74 2.94
C ALA A 554 -13.48 -11.29 4.14
N ILE A 555 -14.78 -11.11 3.91
CA ILE A 555 -15.77 -10.77 4.94
C ILE A 555 -16.99 -11.70 4.85
N GLU A 556 -17.80 -11.75 5.89
CA GLU A 556 -19.15 -12.31 5.86
C GLU A 556 -20.14 -11.26 6.34
N LEU A 557 -20.52 -10.36 5.43
CA LEU A 557 -21.49 -9.30 5.71
C LEU A 557 -22.92 -9.78 5.49
N THR A 558 -23.79 -9.53 6.47
CA THR A 558 -25.25 -9.66 6.35
C THR A 558 -25.95 -8.38 6.82
N VAL A 559 -26.92 -7.89 6.04
CA VAL A 559 -27.76 -6.72 6.38
C VAL A 559 -29.23 -7.13 6.45
N GLU A 560 -29.90 -6.88 7.59
CA GLU A 560 -31.27 -7.36 7.88
C GLU A 560 -32.41 -6.72 7.03
#